data_AF-A0A7S1QEM6-F1
#
_entry.id   AF-A0A7S1QEM6-F1
#
_cell.length_a   1.000
_cell.length_b   1.000
_cell.length_c   1.000
_cell.angle_alpha   90.00
_cell.angle_beta   90.00
_cell.angle_gamma   90.00
#
_symmetry.space_group_name_H-M   'P 1'
#
loop_
_entity.id
_entity.type
_entity.pdbx_description
1 polymer ?
#
loop_
_entity_poly.entity_id
_entity_poly.type
_entity_poly.pdbx_seq_one_letter_code
_entity_poly.pdbx_strand_id
1 'polypeptide(L)'
;FWTTNATSMRACDACAANYSGSDCTEFFSSDPDVIAARVAVCATSCVNGACDAVGTCRCFANSTHGHWGGEWCDGCAASSTLGFWDRVQQCRECAIGYFGADCTGVCPGRCATNGLCKADGTCECRRSTVFGNWAGQSCDVCALNAFGPNCTITCSAATCTGGSCTPEGECVCHGN
;
A
#
# COMPACT_ATOMS: atom_id res chain seq x y z
N PHE A 1 24.91 32.82 35.51
CA PHE A 1 25.53 33.12 34.21
C PHE A 1 26.27 31.89 33.70
N TRP A 2 25.58 31.04 32.96
CA TRP A 2 26.18 30.11 32.00
C TRP A 2 25.23 30.11 30.81
N THR A 3 25.69 30.73 29.72
CA THR A 3 25.03 30.76 28.42
C THR A 3 25.73 29.73 27.54
N THR A 4 25.07 28.61 27.25
CA THR A 4 25.44 27.77 26.10
C THR A 4 24.30 27.80 25.10
N ASN A 5 24.65 28.43 23.99
CA ASN A 5 23.95 28.61 22.74
C ASN A 5 23.32 27.28 22.25
N ALA A 6 21.99 27.19 22.25
CA ALA A 6 21.25 26.06 21.67
C ALA A 6 20.55 26.51 20.39
N THR A 7 21.34 26.83 19.37
CA THR A 7 20.84 26.81 17.99
C THR A 7 21.02 25.39 17.46
N SER A 8 19.90 24.75 17.08
CA SER A 8 19.78 23.41 16.50
C SER A 8 19.62 22.22 17.47
N MET A 9 18.51 22.15 18.21
CA MET A 9 17.83 20.88 18.44
C MET A 9 16.35 21.12 18.14
N ARG A 10 15.81 20.41 17.13
CA ARG A 10 14.35 20.28 16.99
C ARG A 10 13.84 19.84 18.37
N ALA A 11 12.82 20.51 18.89
CA ALA A 11 12.14 20.06 20.09
C ALA A 11 11.85 18.56 19.91
N CYS A 12 12.41 17.71 20.79
CA CYS A 12 11.84 16.40 20.98
C CYS A 12 10.43 16.70 21.48
N ASP A 13 9.42 16.56 20.63
CA ASP A 13 8.03 16.58 21.08
C ASP A 13 7.95 15.49 22.16
N ALA A 14 7.86 15.92 23.42
CA ALA A 14 7.71 14.99 24.52
C ALA A 14 6.40 14.24 24.26
N CYS A 15 6.44 12.91 24.39
CA CYS A 15 5.24 12.11 24.30
C CYS A 15 4.18 12.61 25.27
N ALA A 16 2.91 12.41 24.91
CA ALA A 16 1.80 12.68 25.83
C ALA A 16 2.01 11.92 27.15
N ALA A 17 1.40 12.42 28.23
CA ALA A 17 1.51 11.78 29.54
C ALA A 17 1.17 10.27 29.45
N ASN A 18 2.01 9.44 30.05
CA ASN A 18 1.93 7.96 30.04
C ASN A 18 2.26 7.27 28.69
N TYR A 19 2.91 7.96 27.74
CA TYR A 19 3.37 7.37 26.48
C TYR A 19 4.89 7.50 26.30
N SER A 20 5.53 6.46 25.74
CA SER A 20 6.96 6.40 25.47
C SER A 20 7.26 5.83 24.07
N GLY A 21 8.54 5.64 23.77
CA GLY A 21 9.02 5.11 22.50
C GLY A 21 9.40 6.20 21.51
N SER A 22 9.99 5.80 20.39
CA SER A 22 10.42 6.73 19.32
C SER A 22 9.25 7.35 18.56
N ASP A 23 8.05 6.79 18.68
CA ASP A 23 6.82 7.23 18.03
C ASP A 23 5.69 7.57 19.02
N CYS A 24 5.97 7.55 20.33
CA CYS A 24 5.01 7.85 21.39
C CYS A 24 3.76 6.95 21.41
N THR A 25 3.88 5.68 21.02
CA THR A 25 2.75 4.73 20.98
C THR A 25 2.73 3.75 22.15
N GLU A 26 3.81 3.66 22.92
CA GLU A 26 3.94 2.71 24.01
C GLU A 26 3.33 3.27 25.30
N PHE A 27 2.21 2.71 25.75
CA PHE A 27 1.61 3.12 27.01
C PHE A 27 2.35 2.55 28.22
N PHE A 28 2.61 3.40 29.21
CA PHE A 28 3.09 3.00 30.52
C PHE A 28 2.39 3.79 31.62
N SER A 29 1.81 3.10 32.58
CA SER A 29 1.34 3.70 33.82
C SER A 29 1.40 2.68 34.95
N SER A 30 1.68 3.15 36.16
CA SER A 30 1.58 2.37 37.39
C SER A 30 0.37 2.78 38.23
N ASP A 31 -0.39 3.78 37.79
CA ASP A 31 -1.58 4.27 38.48
C ASP A 31 -2.77 3.35 38.15
N PRO A 32 -3.37 2.67 39.15
CA PRO A 32 -4.45 1.72 38.92
C PRO A 32 -5.71 2.36 38.34
N ASP A 33 -6.00 3.63 38.63
CA ASP A 33 -7.19 4.31 38.12
C ASP A 33 -7.01 4.69 36.64
N VAL A 34 -5.79 5.11 36.25
CA VAL A 34 -5.44 5.38 34.85
C VAL A 34 -5.49 4.09 34.02
N ILE A 35 -4.97 2.98 34.57
CA ILE A 35 -5.03 1.66 33.92
C ILE A 35 -6.49 1.22 33.77
N ALA A 36 -7.31 1.31 34.84
CA ALA A 36 -8.71 0.90 34.80
C ALA A 36 -9.52 1.69 33.76
N ALA A 37 -9.29 3.01 33.67
CA ALA A 37 -9.92 3.85 32.65
C ALA A 37 -9.52 3.42 31.23
N ARG A 38 -8.24 3.12 30.99
CA ARG A 38 -7.76 2.67 29.68
C ARG A 38 -8.33 1.29 29.31
N VAL A 39 -8.41 0.36 30.26
CA VAL A 39 -9.05 -0.95 30.06
C VAL A 39 -10.52 -0.79 29.67
N ALA A 40 -11.24 0.14 30.29
CA ALA A 40 -12.64 0.43 29.94
C ALA A 40 -12.79 0.99 28.51
N VAL A 41 -11.88 1.87 28.07
CA VAL A 41 -11.85 2.35 26.67
C VAL A 41 -11.58 1.18 25.72
N CYS A 42 -10.57 0.37 26.02
CA CYS A 42 -10.22 -0.79 25.20
C CYS A 42 -11.43 -1.72 24.99
N ALA A 43 -12.20 -1.99 26.04
CA ALA A 43 -13.37 -2.87 25.97
C ALA A 43 -14.46 -2.42 24.97
N THR A 44 -14.49 -1.13 24.59
CA THR A 44 -15.47 -0.59 23.64
C THR A 44 -14.87 -0.20 22.28
N SER A 45 -13.58 0.11 22.23
CA SER A 45 -12.88 0.56 21.02
C SER A 45 -12.12 -0.55 20.30
N CYS A 46 -11.72 -1.62 20.98
CA CYS A 46 -10.96 -2.74 20.42
C CYS A 46 -11.88 -3.70 19.65
N VAL A 47 -12.15 -3.40 18.36
CA VAL A 47 -13.15 -4.16 17.58
C VAL A 47 -12.57 -5.47 17.02
N ASN A 48 -11.31 -5.45 16.58
CA ASN A 48 -10.66 -6.59 15.92
C ASN A 48 -9.39 -7.03 16.65
N GLY A 49 -9.49 -7.15 17.96
CA GLY A 49 -8.40 -7.58 18.80
C GLY A 49 -8.87 -8.01 20.18
N ALA A 50 -7.90 -8.20 21.08
CA ALA A 50 -8.16 -8.50 22.48
C ALA A 50 -7.39 -7.53 23.38
N CYS A 51 -8.08 -6.99 24.38
CA CYS A 51 -7.47 -6.13 25.39
C CYS A 51 -6.63 -6.94 26.38
N ASP A 52 -5.43 -6.48 26.68
CA ASP A 52 -4.64 -7.01 27.79
C ASP A 52 -4.92 -6.27 29.12
N ALA A 53 -4.21 -6.68 30.18
CA ALA A 53 -4.44 -6.20 31.54
C ALA A 53 -4.17 -4.69 31.72
N VAL A 54 -3.44 -4.05 30.81
CA VAL A 54 -3.17 -2.61 30.86
C VAL A 54 -4.02 -1.82 29.87
N GLY A 55 -4.96 -2.48 29.18
CA GLY A 55 -5.87 -1.83 28.24
C GLY A 55 -5.23 -1.56 26.88
N THR A 56 -4.17 -2.29 26.51
CA THR A 56 -3.65 -2.28 25.14
C THR A 56 -4.42 -3.29 24.30
N CYS A 57 -4.95 -2.84 23.16
CA CYS A 57 -5.64 -3.71 22.22
C CYS A 57 -4.62 -4.45 21.34
N ARG A 58 -4.62 -5.79 21.42
CA ARG A 58 -3.77 -6.65 20.60
C ARG A 58 -4.55 -7.11 19.39
N CYS A 59 -4.18 -6.58 18.22
CA CYS A 59 -4.88 -6.84 16.97
C CYS A 59 -4.78 -8.30 16.54
N PHE A 60 -5.84 -8.80 15.91
CA PHE A 60 -5.76 -10.03 15.16
C PHE A 60 -4.82 -9.86 13.96
N ALA A 61 -3.98 -10.86 13.73
CA ALA A 61 -3.03 -10.91 12.63
C ALA A 61 -3.03 -12.31 12.00
N ASN A 62 -4.19 -12.75 11.50
CA ASN A 62 -4.35 -14.07 10.89
C ASN A 62 -5.43 -14.08 9.81
N SER A 63 -5.39 -15.08 8.92
CA SER A 63 -6.33 -15.20 7.80
C SER A 63 -7.80 -15.41 8.20
N THR A 64 -8.07 -15.95 9.39
CA THR A 64 -9.44 -16.19 9.88
C THR A 64 -10.12 -14.90 10.32
N HIS A 65 -9.37 -14.01 10.98
CA HIS A 65 -9.91 -12.79 11.61
C HIS A 65 -9.50 -11.50 10.89
N GLY A 66 -8.51 -11.56 9.99
CA GLY A 66 -7.89 -10.40 9.34
C GLY A 66 -6.57 -9.99 9.98
N HIS A 67 -5.84 -9.12 9.27
CA HIS A 67 -4.59 -8.50 9.69
C HIS A 67 -4.79 -7.03 10.02
N TRP A 68 -5.11 -6.76 11.29
CA TRP A 68 -5.49 -5.44 11.78
C TRP A 68 -4.31 -4.71 12.40
N GLY A 69 -4.40 -3.39 12.43
CA GLY A 69 -3.39 -2.48 12.98
C GLY A 69 -4.01 -1.21 13.55
N GLY A 70 -3.15 -0.37 14.14
CA GLY A 70 -3.55 0.80 14.92
C GLY A 70 -3.75 0.48 16.41
N GLU A 71 -3.87 1.53 17.23
CA GLU A 71 -4.01 1.40 18.69
C GLU A 71 -5.26 0.60 19.10
N TRP A 72 -6.32 0.65 18.28
CA TRP A 72 -7.62 0.03 18.56
C TRP A 72 -8.07 -1.01 17.53
N CYS A 73 -7.17 -1.40 16.62
CA CYS A 73 -7.45 -2.40 15.58
C CYS A 73 -8.68 -2.06 14.73
N ASP A 74 -8.85 -0.76 14.47
CA ASP A 74 -9.91 -0.18 13.65
C ASP A 74 -9.48 0.00 12.19
N GLY A 75 -8.23 -0.33 11.87
CA GLY A 75 -7.67 -0.35 10.53
C GLY A 75 -6.86 -1.59 10.20
N CYS A 76 -6.51 -1.70 8.93
CA CYS A 76 -5.64 -2.77 8.46
C CYS A 76 -4.19 -2.48 8.82
N ALA A 77 -3.41 -3.53 9.07
CA ALA A 77 -1.97 -3.38 9.16
C ALA A 77 -1.42 -2.78 7.85
N ALA A 78 -0.50 -1.83 8.00
CA ALA A 78 0.09 -1.09 6.89
C ALA A 78 1.55 -0.77 7.19
N SER A 79 2.37 -1.81 7.33
CA SER A 79 3.81 -1.67 7.59
C SER A 79 4.62 -2.72 6.84
N SER A 80 5.91 -2.47 6.69
CA SER A 80 6.85 -3.44 6.10
C SER A 80 7.05 -4.69 6.96
N THR A 81 6.67 -4.68 8.23
CA THR A 81 6.83 -5.79 9.17
C THR A 81 5.57 -6.64 9.31
N LEU A 82 4.39 -6.01 9.27
CA LEU A 82 3.10 -6.67 9.45
C LEU A 82 2.34 -6.85 8.14
N GLY A 83 2.81 -6.25 7.06
CA GLY A 83 2.16 -6.25 5.76
C GLY A 83 1.30 -5.02 5.48
N PHE A 84 0.94 -4.86 4.22
CA PHE A 84 0.02 -3.83 3.73
C PHE A 84 -1.28 -4.50 3.26
N TRP A 85 -2.33 -4.34 4.06
CA TRP A 85 -3.58 -5.07 3.89
C TRP A 85 -4.74 -4.14 3.49
N ASP A 86 -5.66 -4.64 2.68
CA ASP A 86 -6.81 -3.90 2.18
C ASP A 86 -8.08 -4.12 3.02
N ARG A 87 -8.89 -3.07 3.14
CA ARG A 87 -10.16 -3.11 3.88
C ARG A 87 -11.26 -3.87 3.15
N VAL A 88 -11.19 -4.07 1.84
CA VAL A 88 -12.27 -4.68 1.03
C VAL A 88 -12.68 -6.06 1.55
N GLN A 89 -11.70 -6.87 1.97
CA GLN A 89 -11.94 -8.20 2.55
C GLN A 89 -11.53 -8.25 4.04
N GLN A 90 -11.86 -7.21 4.82
CA GLN A 90 -11.58 -7.18 6.26
C GLN A 90 -10.09 -7.44 6.59
N CYS A 91 -9.19 -6.81 5.84
CA CYS A 91 -7.75 -6.93 6.02
C CYS A 91 -7.21 -8.36 5.80
N ARG A 92 -7.84 -9.15 4.92
CA ARG A 92 -7.38 -10.51 4.55
C ARG A 92 -6.70 -10.59 3.19
N GLU A 93 -6.75 -9.50 2.42
CA GLU A 93 -6.11 -9.39 1.12
C GLU A 93 -5.10 -8.25 1.13
N CYS A 94 -4.09 -8.36 0.26
CA CYS A 94 -3.07 -7.33 0.15
C CYS A 94 -3.66 -6.04 -0.43
N ALA A 95 -3.18 -4.91 0.08
CA ALA A 95 -3.42 -3.61 -0.53
C ALA A 95 -2.91 -3.59 -1.99
N ILE A 96 -3.53 -2.75 -2.82
CA ILE A 96 -3.11 -2.56 -4.20
C ILE A 96 -1.62 -2.19 -4.24
N GLY A 97 -0.87 -2.94 -5.05
CA GLY A 97 0.58 -2.77 -5.15
C GLY A 97 1.40 -3.62 -4.19
N TYR A 98 0.76 -4.49 -3.41
CA TYR A 98 1.45 -5.46 -2.55
C TYR A 98 1.03 -6.89 -2.85
N PHE A 99 1.93 -7.84 -2.56
CA PHE A 99 1.73 -9.26 -2.79
C PHE A 99 2.45 -10.12 -1.74
N GLY A 100 2.24 -11.44 -1.84
CA GLY A 100 2.83 -12.43 -0.96
C GLY A 100 1.90 -12.78 0.20
N ALA A 101 2.24 -13.85 0.92
CA ALA A 101 1.40 -14.36 2.01
C ALA A 101 1.19 -13.34 3.15
N ASP A 102 2.20 -12.51 3.40
CA ASP A 102 2.17 -11.47 4.44
C ASP A 102 2.00 -10.06 3.86
N CYS A 103 1.74 -9.91 2.57
CA CYS A 103 1.54 -8.62 1.90
C CYS A 103 2.68 -7.60 2.11
N THR A 104 3.92 -8.09 2.25
CA THR A 104 5.14 -7.28 2.38
C THR A 104 5.88 -7.09 1.05
N GLY A 105 5.58 -7.93 0.05
CA GLY A 105 6.17 -7.82 -1.28
C GLY A 105 5.55 -6.65 -2.04
N VAL A 106 6.38 -5.82 -2.68
CA VAL A 106 5.92 -4.67 -3.48
C VAL A 106 5.85 -5.05 -4.95
N CYS A 107 4.68 -4.89 -5.56
CA CYS A 107 4.47 -5.19 -6.97
C CYS A 107 5.40 -4.34 -7.86
N PRO A 108 6.01 -4.94 -8.89
CA PRO A 108 7.01 -4.25 -9.69
C PRO A 108 6.40 -3.18 -10.60
N GLY A 109 7.01 -2.00 -10.59
CA GLY A 109 6.70 -0.85 -11.46
C GLY A 109 5.22 -0.49 -11.53
N ARG A 110 4.62 -0.53 -12.73
CA ARG A 110 3.22 -0.12 -12.99
C ARG A 110 2.24 -1.28 -12.97
N CYS A 111 2.65 -2.45 -12.49
CA CYS A 111 1.81 -3.63 -12.46
C CYS A 111 0.51 -3.46 -11.68
N ALA A 112 0.55 -2.71 -10.58
CA ALA A 112 -0.62 -2.40 -9.77
C ALA A 112 -1.66 -1.53 -10.50
N THR A 113 -1.26 -0.78 -11.52
CA THR A 113 -2.12 0.17 -12.25
C THR A 113 -2.46 -0.30 -13.66
N ASN A 114 -1.51 -0.94 -14.34
CA ASN A 114 -1.59 -1.36 -15.74
C ASN A 114 -1.75 -2.89 -15.90
N GLY A 115 -1.91 -3.63 -14.81
CA GLY A 115 -2.01 -5.08 -14.82
C GLY A 115 -2.62 -5.64 -13.55
N LEU A 116 -2.32 -6.91 -13.31
CA LEU A 116 -2.59 -7.60 -12.05
C LEU A 116 -1.28 -8.18 -11.52
N CYS A 117 -0.98 -7.83 -10.29
CA CYS A 117 0.15 -8.40 -9.56
C CYS A 117 -0.28 -9.73 -8.95
N LYS A 118 0.41 -10.80 -9.31
CA LYS A 118 0.14 -12.14 -8.81
C LYS A 118 0.75 -12.36 -7.44
N ALA A 119 0.31 -13.41 -6.77
CA ALA A 119 0.79 -13.78 -5.44
C ALA A 119 2.31 -14.08 -5.37
N ASP A 120 2.93 -14.39 -6.51
CA ASP A 120 4.38 -14.63 -6.65
C ASP A 120 5.19 -13.37 -7.02
N GLY A 121 4.52 -12.21 -7.13
CA GLY A 121 5.15 -10.94 -7.52
C GLY A 121 5.34 -10.77 -9.02
N THR A 122 4.87 -11.71 -9.84
CA THR A 122 4.85 -11.55 -11.29
C THR A 122 3.64 -10.74 -11.74
N CYS A 123 3.74 -10.20 -12.95
CA CYS A 123 2.75 -9.27 -13.47
C CYS A 123 2.03 -9.81 -14.70
N GLU A 124 0.72 -9.77 -14.62
CA GLU A 124 -0.16 -10.01 -15.76
C GLU A 124 -0.63 -8.68 -16.31
N CYS A 125 0.03 -8.22 -17.37
CA CYS A 125 -0.27 -6.93 -17.94
C CYS A 125 -1.61 -6.92 -18.67
N ARG A 126 -2.37 -5.85 -18.44
CA ARG A 126 -3.70 -5.67 -19.03
C ARG A 126 -3.57 -5.47 -20.53
N ARG A 127 -4.41 -6.17 -21.29
CA ARG A 127 -4.56 -6.04 -22.74
C ARG A 127 -5.96 -5.54 -23.06
N SER A 128 -6.11 -4.25 -23.35
CA SER A 128 -7.41 -3.62 -23.60
C SER A 128 -7.26 -2.44 -24.54
N THR A 129 -8.21 -2.27 -25.46
CA THR A 129 -8.31 -1.07 -26.28
C THR A 129 -8.80 0.16 -25.49
N VAL A 130 -9.41 -0.05 -24.31
CA VAL A 130 -9.93 1.01 -23.45
C VAL A 130 -8.89 1.44 -22.40
N PHE A 131 -8.26 0.47 -21.75
CA PHE A 131 -7.33 0.71 -20.64
C PHE A 131 -5.86 0.55 -21.01
N GLY A 132 -5.58 0.27 -22.28
CA GLY A 132 -4.23 0.10 -22.80
C GLY A 132 -3.82 -1.36 -22.99
N ASN A 133 -2.95 -1.57 -23.97
CA ASN A 133 -2.29 -2.84 -24.23
C ASN A 133 -0.87 -2.79 -23.65
N TRP A 134 -0.74 -3.15 -22.37
CA TRP A 134 0.51 -3.03 -21.61
C TRP A 134 1.33 -4.33 -21.65
N ALA A 135 2.65 -4.22 -21.63
CA ALA A 135 3.64 -5.30 -21.68
C ALA A 135 4.85 -4.98 -20.79
N GLY A 136 5.83 -5.88 -20.81
CA GLY A 136 7.02 -5.80 -19.96
C GLY A 136 6.80 -6.48 -18.61
N GLN A 137 7.89 -6.73 -17.89
CA GLN A 137 7.85 -7.40 -16.59
C GLN A 137 7.07 -6.58 -15.54
N SER A 138 6.96 -5.26 -15.75
CA SER A 138 6.32 -4.31 -14.83
C SER A 138 5.12 -3.58 -15.44
N CYS A 139 4.63 -4.03 -16.60
CA CYS A 139 3.50 -3.40 -17.32
C CYS A 139 3.67 -1.91 -17.60
N ASP A 140 4.91 -1.50 -17.86
CA ASP A 140 5.35 -0.12 -18.02
C ASP A 140 5.68 0.24 -19.48
N VAL A 141 5.59 -0.73 -20.40
CA VAL A 141 5.76 -0.51 -21.83
C VAL A 141 4.54 -0.98 -22.61
N CYS A 142 4.39 -0.51 -23.85
CA CYS A 142 3.30 -0.96 -24.71
C CYS A 142 3.57 -2.35 -25.31
N ALA A 143 2.49 -3.07 -25.61
CA ALA A 143 2.52 -4.25 -26.48
C ALA A 143 3.24 -3.98 -27.79
N LEU A 144 3.68 -5.05 -28.44
CA LEU A 144 3.93 -4.99 -29.87
C LEU A 144 2.68 -4.42 -30.58
N ASN A 145 2.90 -3.42 -31.44
CA ASN A 145 1.87 -2.72 -32.22
C ASN A 145 0.87 -1.87 -31.40
N ALA A 146 1.16 -1.63 -30.12
CA ALA A 146 0.43 -0.67 -29.29
C ALA A 146 1.31 0.54 -28.97
N PHE A 147 0.69 1.71 -28.93
CA PHE A 147 1.41 2.98 -28.87
C PHE A 147 0.64 4.06 -28.12
N GLY A 148 1.28 5.22 -27.98
CA GLY A 148 0.78 6.35 -27.22
C GLY A 148 0.97 6.18 -25.71
N PRO A 149 0.74 7.25 -24.92
CA PRO A 149 1.04 7.28 -23.49
C PRO A 149 0.24 6.26 -22.65
N ASN A 150 -0.89 5.78 -23.19
CA ASN A 150 -1.75 4.79 -22.55
C ASN A 150 -1.80 3.45 -23.31
N CYS A 151 -0.97 3.24 -24.34
CA CYS A 151 -0.94 2.01 -25.14
C CYS A 151 -2.29 1.61 -25.77
N THR A 152 -3.19 2.56 -25.99
CA THR A 152 -4.54 2.32 -26.57
C THR A 152 -4.55 2.46 -28.09
N ILE A 153 -3.55 3.13 -28.67
CA ILE A 153 -3.42 3.29 -30.11
C ILE A 153 -2.88 1.97 -30.66
N THR A 154 -3.60 1.37 -31.61
CA THR A 154 -3.15 0.14 -32.29
C THR A 154 -2.92 0.43 -33.77
N CYS A 155 -1.72 0.15 -34.24
CA CYS A 155 -1.37 0.29 -35.65
C CYS A 155 -0.99 -1.09 -36.18
N SER A 156 -1.76 -1.58 -37.14
CA SER A 156 -1.60 -2.90 -37.76
C SER A 156 -1.54 -2.76 -39.27
N ALA A 157 -1.01 -3.76 -39.98
CA ALA A 157 -1.05 -3.77 -41.45
C ALA A 157 -2.48 -3.68 -42.02
N ALA A 158 -3.50 -4.06 -41.24
CA ALA A 158 -4.91 -3.95 -41.63
C ALA A 158 -5.48 -2.53 -41.43
N THR A 159 -4.97 -1.78 -40.45
CA THR A 159 -5.35 -0.37 -40.20
C THR A 159 -4.41 0.63 -40.87
N CYS A 160 -3.24 0.17 -41.36
CA CYS A 160 -2.22 0.96 -42.03
C CYS A 160 -1.84 0.33 -43.38
N THR A 161 -2.83 0.22 -44.28
CA THR A 161 -2.65 -0.38 -45.61
C THR A 161 -1.95 0.62 -46.53
N GLY A 162 -0.74 0.31 -47.00
CA GLY A 162 0.06 1.22 -47.84
C GLY A 162 0.88 2.27 -47.07
N GLY A 163 1.14 2.03 -45.78
CA GLY A 163 1.92 2.93 -44.93
C GLY A 163 2.85 2.20 -43.96
N SER A 164 3.43 2.94 -43.02
CA SER A 164 4.23 2.43 -41.89
C SER A 164 3.85 3.12 -40.59
N CYS A 165 3.90 2.39 -39.48
CA CYS A 165 3.58 2.94 -38.16
C CYS A 165 4.77 3.71 -37.57
N THR A 166 4.53 4.90 -37.02
CA THR A 166 5.53 5.60 -36.19
C THR A 166 5.61 4.99 -34.79
N PRO A 167 6.67 5.27 -34.00
CA PRO A 167 6.74 4.91 -32.57
C PRO A 167 5.61 5.49 -31.71
N GLU A 168 4.92 6.53 -32.20
CA GLU A 168 3.75 7.14 -31.55
C GLU A 168 2.43 6.45 -31.94
N GLY A 169 2.48 5.52 -32.90
CA GLY A 169 1.35 4.74 -33.38
C GLY A 169 0.57 5.36 -34.53
N GLU A 170 1.09 6.40 -35.15
CA GLU A 170 0.48 7.01 -36.32
C GLU A 170 0.81 6.19 -37.56
N CYS A 171 -0.19 5.95 -38.42
CA CYS A 171 0.06 5.37 -39.74
C CYS A 171 0.48 6.46 -40.72
N VAL A 172 1.73 6.39 -41.19
CA VAL A 172 2.24 7.27 -42.25
C VAL A 172 2.05 6.56 -43.58
N CYS A 173 1.18 7.07 -44.43
CA CYS A 173 1.01 6.56 -45.80
C CYS A 173 2.25 6.89 -46.64
N HIS A 174 2.82 5.90 -47.32
CA HIS A 174 3.85 6.14 -48.32
C HIS A 174 3.16 6.27 -49.68
N GLY A 175 3.23 7.45 -50.29
CA GLY A 175 2.74 7.64 -51.64
C GLY A 175 3.53 6.76 -52.61
N ASN A 176 2.83 6.03 -53.48
CA ASN A 176 3.43 5.41 -54.66
C ASN A 176 3.97 6.47 -55.62
#